data_AF-A0A7L4R5X2-F1
#
_entry.id   AF-A0A7L4R5X2-F1
#
_cell.length_a   1.000
_cell.length_b   1.000
_cell.length_c   1.000
_cell.angle_alpha   90.00
_cell.angle_beta   90.00
_cell.angle_gamma   90.00
#
_symmetry.space_group_name_H-M   'P 1'
#
loop_
_entity.id
_entity.type
_entity.pdbx_description
1 polymer ?
#
loop_
_entity_poly.entity_id
_entity_poly.type
_entity_poly.pdbx_seq_one_letter_code
_entity_poly.pdbx_strand_id
1 'polypeptide(L)'
;AFRILHAPIHPRIEAHVYPLMNFSVAVDDHLLGVTHVIRGKDHIANTRRQRYIYDYFGWPVPVYRHYGRMGIEGVILSTSQMREGIRSGTYQGWDDIRLGTLRALARRGIQPAAVRSAMIEIGIGDTDISFSWDNLYAHNRSIVDPLADRYFFVPDPVRLKVRDAPVETALPLLHPNDPGRGTRMLPFLGEVLVPREELGKAPEMIRLKDLFNVRVNETFEGFILSYAGDDLAEARAAKAPVIQWLPAESYLPAVLETQDGPVTGACEPAAGTVSGKVVQFERVGFARIDRVEPQELIAYFCHR
;
A
#
# COMPACT_ATOMS: atom_id res chain seq x y z
N ALA A 1 -11.80 42.14 -10.70
CA ALA A 1 -11.38 41.51 -9.43
C ALA A 1 -12.45 40.61 -8.82
N PHE A 2 -13.75 40.91 -9.00
CA PHE A 2 -14.86 40.15 -8.42
C PHE A 2 -15.76 39.53 -9.48
N ARG A 3 -16.58 38.55 -9.08
CA ARG A 3 -17.69 37.99 -9.85
C ARG A 3 -18.94 37.89 -8.99
N ILE A 4 -20.11 37.87 -9.63
CA ILE A 4 -21.40 37.62 -8.97
C ILE A 4 -21.73 36.13 -9.12
N LEU A 5 -22.15 35.49 -8.04
CA LEU A 5 -22.57 34.09 -8.02
C LEU A 5 -23.79 33.93 -7.09
N HIS A 6 -24.89 33.43 -7.64
CA HIS A 6 -26.12 33.17 -6.87
C HIS A 6 -26.28 31.69 -6.48
N ALA A 7 -25.62 30.78 -7.21
CA ALA A 7 -25.64 29.35 -6.94
C ALA A 7 -24.33 28.66 -7.41
N PRO A 8 -23.89 27.57 -6.74
CA PRO A 8 -24.42 27.08 -5.46
C PRO A 8 -24.15 28.09 -4.33
N ILE A 9 -24.99 28.08 -3.29
CA ILE A 9 -24.78 28.89 -2.09
C ILE A 9 -23.49 28.42 -1.42
N HIS A 10 -22.68 29.37 -0.92
CA HIS A 10 -21.43 29.03 -0.26
C HIS A 10 -21.71 28.26 1.04
N PRO A 11 -21.08 27.11 1.28
CA PRO A 11 -21.42 26.21 2.39
C PRO A 11 -21.06 26.73 3.79
N ARG A 12 -20.57 27.97 3.91
CA ARG A 12 -20.10 28.57 5.19
C ARG A 12 -20.55 30.00 5.43
N ILE A 13 -20.88 30.76 4.38
CA ILE A 13 -21.17 32.19 4.49
C ILE A 13 -22.28 32.56 3.51
N GLU A 14 -23.01 33.62 3.82
CA GLU A 14 -24.01 34.20 2.93
C GLU A 14 -23.40 35.39 2.17
N ALA A 15 -23.12 35.20 0.87
CA ALA A 15 -22.58 36.24 0.00
C ALA A 15 -22.94 35.98 -1.47
N HIS A 16 -23.00 37.06 -2.26
CA HIS A 16 -23.29 36.99 -3.71
C HIS A 16 -22.17 37.54 -4.59
N VAL A 17 -21.22 38.26 -4.01
CA VAL A 17 -20.07 38.84 -4.73
C VAL A 17 -18.80 38.22 -4.16
N TYR A 18 -18.04 37.53 -5.01
CA TYR A 18 -16.86 36.79 -4.61
C TYR A 18 -15.62 37.30 -5.33
N PRO A 19 -14.47 37.46 -4.62
CA PRO A 19 -13.22 37.80 -5.27
C PRO A 19 -12.75 36.64 -6.17
N LEU A 20 -12.07 36.99 -7.25
CA LEU A 20 -11.33 36.05 -8.07
C LEU A 20 -9.98 35.75 -7.44
N MET A 21 -9.44 34.55 -7.67
CA MET A 21 -8.23 34.03 -7.02
C MET A 21 -7.05 35.02 -7.04
N ASN A 22 -6.75 35.66 -8.18
CA ASN A 22 -5.62 36.60 -8.24
C ASN A 22 -5.78 37.80 -7.29
N PHE A 23 -7.01 38.30 -7.11
CA PHE A 23 -7.27 39.41 -6.20
C PHE A 23 -7.23 38.96 -4.74
N SER A 24 -7.97 37.90 -4.40
CA SER A 24 -7.98 37.40 -3.01
C SER A 24 -6.60 36.99 -2.55
N VAL A 25 -5.85 36.21 -3.34
CA VAL A 25 -4.52 35.74 -2.96
C VAL A 25 -3.54 36.90 -2.77
N ALA A 26 -3.53 37.92 -3.64
CA ALA A 26 -2.61 39.05 -3.47
C ALA A 26 -2.91 39.86 -2.19
N VAL A 27 -4.20 40.09 -1.91
CA VAL A 27 -4.65 40.79 -0.69
C VAL A 27 -4.32 39.96 0.55
N ASP A 28 -4.65 38.66 0.55
CA ASP A 28 -4.38 37.75 1.67
C ASP A 28 -2.87 37.62 1.93
N ASP A 29 -2.06 37.42 0.88
CA ASP A 29 -0.59 37.33 1.00
C ASP A 29 -0.02 38.60 1.66
N HIS A 30 -0.47 39.79 1.25
CA HIS A 30 -0.01 41.04 1.85
C HIS A 30 -0.46 41.19 3.31
N LEU A 31 -1.76 41.02 3.59
CA LEU A 31 -2.32 41.22 4.92
C LEU A 31 -1.82 40.19 5.94
N LEU A 32 -1.48 38.99 5.49
CA LEU A 32 -0.90 37.93 6.32
C LEU A 32 0.64 38.01 6.40
N GLY A 33 1.27 38.97 5.74
CA GLY A 33 2.72 39.19 5.79
C GLY A 33 3.54 38.11 5.09
N VAL A 34 3.00 37.48 4.04
CA VAL A 34 3.70 36.47 3.25
C VAL A 34 4.92 37.09 2.58
N THR A 35 6.11 36.52 2.85
CA THR A 35 7.38 36.99 2.26
C THR A 35 7.80 36.18 1.03
N HIS A 36 7.40 34.91 0.97
CA HIS A 36 7.78 33.97 -0.09
C HIS A 36 6.55 33.17 -0.54
N VAL A 37 6.29 33.18 -1.85
CA VAL A 37 5.24 32.38 -2.48
C VAL A 37 5.91 31.26 -3.27
N ILE A 38 5.74 30.02 -2.82
CA ILE A 38 6.33 28.81 -3.41
C ILE A 38 5.21 27.94 -3.98
N ARG A 39 5.14 27.77 -5.30
CA ARG A 39 4.04 27.05 -5.97
C ARG A 39 4.43 26.52 -7.35
N GLY A 40 3.58 25.72 -7.98
CA GLY A 40 3.82 25.18 -9.32
C GLY A 40 3.94 26.26 -10.41
N LYS A 41 4.71 25.95 -11.47
CA LYS A 41 4.98 26.86 -12.60
C LYS A 41 3.74 27.23 -13.43
N ASP A 42 2.66 26.49 -13.28
CA ASP A 42 1.34 26.83 -13.82
C ASP A 42 0.79 28.16 -13.29
N HIS A 43 1.32 28.66 -12.17
CA HIS A 43 0.95 29.96 -11.63
C HIS A 43 1.84 31.14 -12.06
N ILE A 44 2.78 30.98 -12.99
CA ILE A 44 3.63 32.09 -13.47
C ILE A 44 2.79 33.24 -14.04
N ALA A 45 1.75 32.94 -14.81
CA ALA A 45 0.84 33.95 -15.35
C ALA A 45 0.05 34.66 -14.24
N ASN A 46 -0.29 33.95 -13.16
CA ASN A 46 -0.98 34.50 -12.00
C ASN A 46 -0.08 35.47 -11.24
N THR A 47 1.20 35.14 -11.07
CA THR A 47 2.20 36.04 -10.48
C THR A 47 2.25 37.38 -11.23
N ARG A 48 2.25 37.37 -12.57
CA ARG A 48 2.21 38.61 -13.37
C ARG A 48 0.98 39.45 -13.08
N ARG A 49 -0.20 38.82 -12.97
CA ARG A 49 -1.47 39.51 -12.67
C ARG A 49 -1.51 40.05 -11.25
N GLN A 50 -0.97 39.31 -10.28
CA GLN A 50 -0.91 39.71 -8.89
C GLN A 50 0.01 40.92 -8.68
N ARG A 51 1.13 41.02 -9.41
CA ARG A 51 2.03 42.19 -9.33
C ARG A 51 1.33 43.52 -9.60
N TYR A 52 0.44 43.58 -10.59
CA TYR A 52 -0.36 44.80 -10.83
C TYR A 52 -1.16 45.26 -9.60
N ILE A 53 -1.60 44.32 -8.76
CA ILE A 53 -2.35 44.63 -7.53
C ILE A 53 -1.40 45.19 -6.48
N TYR A 54 -0.25 44.53 -6.27
CA TYR A 54 0.80 45.03 -5.37
C TYR A 54 1.27 46.44 -5.77
N ASP A 55 1.55 46.65 -7.06
CA ASP A 55 2.01 47.93 -7.59
C ASP A 55 0.95 49.02 -7.39
N TYR A 56 -0.33 48.71 -7.63
CA TYR A 56 -1.45 49.65 -7.45
C TYR A 56 -1.57 50.15 -6.00
N PHE A 57 -1.43 49.25 -5.03
CA PHE A 57 -1.54 49.61 -3.61
C PHE A 57 -0.21 50.08 -2.99
N GLY A 58 0.89 50.09 -3.75
CA GLY A 58 2.22 50.43 -3.24
C GLY A 58 2.75 49.42 -2.22
N TRP A 59 2.35 48.16 -2.33
CA TRP A 59 2.72 47.10 -1.40
C TRP A 59 4.05 46.44 -1.78
N PRO A 60 4.84 45.96 -0.80
CA PRO A 60 6.04 45.18 -1.08
C PRO A 60 5.67 43.85 -1.74
N VAL A 61 6.27 43.58 -2.91
CA VAL A 61 6.04 42.34 -3.66
C VAL A 61 6.78 41.18 -3.00
N PRO A 62 6.13 40.04 -2.67
CA PRO A 62 6.81 38.88 -2.10
C PRO A 62 7.75 38.22 -3.12
N VAL A 63 8.69 37.43 -2.62
CA VAL A 63 9.58 36.63 -3.46
C VAL A 63 8.80 35.45 -4.03
N TYR A 64 8.71 35.37 -5.36
CA TYR A 64 8.08 34.23 -6.03
C TYR A 64 9.12 33.17 -6.43
N ARG A 65 8.82 31.91 -6.08
CA ARG A 65 9.55 30.72 -6.55
C ARG A 65 8.57 29.74 -7.16
N HIS A 66 8.87 29.30 -8.38
CA HIS A 66 8.02 28.39 -9.12
C HIS A 66 8.74 27.08 -9.36
N TYR A 67 8.09 25.97 -9.00
CA TYR A 67 8.63 24.63 -9.21
C TYR A 67 7.92 23.92 -10.38
N GLY A 68 8.62 22.97 -10.99
CA GLY A 68 8.09 22.15 -12.07
C GLY A 68 6.86 21.35 -11.65
N ARG A 69 6.02 20.99 -12.60
CA ARG A 69 4.86 20.15 -12.32
C ARG A 69 5.33 18.75 -11.95
N MET A 70 4.60 18.14 -11.03
CA MET A 70 4.77 16.74 -10.68
C MET A 70 3.64 15.92 -11.28
N GLY A 71 3.99 15.00 -12.19
CA GLY A 71 3.09 13.95 -12.63
C GLY A 71 3.21 12.73 -11.70
N ILE A 72 2.13 12.00 -11.51
CA ILE A 72 2.14 10.69 -10.85
C ILE A 72 1.56 9.67 -11.83
N GLU A 73 2.38 8.74 -12.30
CA GLU A 73 1.92 7.71 -13.22
C GLU A 73 0.89 6.78 -12.56
N GLY A 74 -0.06 6.31 -13.36
CA GLY A 74 -1.11 5.37 -12.94
C GLY A 74 -2.17 5.96 -12.00
N VAL A 75 -2.11 7.25 -11.69
CA VAL A 75 -3.01 7.87 -10.70
C VAL A 75 -3.68 9.13 -11.25
N ILE A 76 -5.00 9.17 -11.11
CA ILE A 76 -5.78 10.38 -11.37
C ILE A 76 -5.47 11.39 -10.26
N LEU A 77 -4.96 12.58 -10.59
CA LEU A 77 -4.71 13.65 -9.63
C LEU A 77 -5.86 14.68 -9.54
N SER A 78 -6.79 14.66 -10.49
CA SER A 78 -7.91 15.60 -10.52
C SER A 78 -8.92 15.28 -9.43
N THR A 79 -9.02 16.15 -8.43
CA THR A 79 -9.98 16.01 -7.32
C THR A 79 -11.43 15.98 -7.80
N SER A 80 -11.74 16.65 -8.92
CA SER A 80 -13.10 16.64 -9.49
C SER A 80 -13.43 15.29 -10.12
N GLN A 81 -12.48 14.68 -10.82
CA GLN A 81 -12.64 13.33 -11.37
C GLN A 81 -12.75 12.28 -10.27
N MET A 82 -11.93 12.38 -9.22
CA MET A 82 -12.05 11.51 -8.04
C MET A 82 -13.43 11.64 -7.39
N ARG A 83 -13.92 12.88 -7.18
CA ARG A 83 -15.24 13.12 -6.60
C ARG A 83 -16.35 12.52 -7.43
N GLU A 84 -16.27 12.64 -8.76
CA GLU A 84 -17.26 12.02 -9.65
C GLU A 84 -17.22 10.50 -9.54
N GLY A 85 -16.03 9.88 -9.54
CA GLY A 85 -15.88 8.44 -9.36
C GLY A 85 -16.40 7.93 -8.01
N ILE A 86 -16.28 8.73 -6.94
CA ILE A 86 -16.90 8.42 -5.65
C ILE A 86 -18.43 8.50 -5.76
N ARG A 87 -18.95 9.57 -6.39
CA ARG A 87 -20.40 9.77 -6.55
C ARG A 87 -21.05 8.68 -7.41
N SER A 88 -20.36 8.22 -8.45
CA SER A 88 -20.85 7.15 -9.34
C SER A 88 -20.67 5.74 -8.75
N GLY A 89 -20.06 5.60 -7.58
CA GLY A 89 -19.79 4.30 -6.94
C GLY A 89 -18.57 3.56 -7.52
N THR A 90 -17.81 4.18 -8.42
CA THR A 90 -16.54 3.61 -8.93
C THR A 90 -15.52 3.46 -7.79
N TYR A 91 -15.49 4.43 -6.88
CA TYR A 91 -14.65 4.43 -5.66
C TYR A 91 -15.52 4.43 -4.41
N GLN A 92 -15.09 3.71 -3.37
CA GLN A 92 -15.83 3.59 -2.11
C GLN A 92 -15.78 4.88 -1.27
N GLY A 93 -14.76 5.72 -1.47
CA GLY A 93 -14.53 6.93 -0.68
C GLY A 93 -13.21 7.60 -1.01
N TRP A 94 -12.87 8.66 -0.26
CA TRP A 94 -11.61 9.37 -0.43
C TRP A 94 -10.37 8.59 0.04
N ASP A 95 -10.58 7.54 0.81
CA ASP A 95 -9.57 6.61 1.32
C ASP A 95 -9.53 5.29 0.53
N ASP A 96 -10.26 5.20 -0.59
CA ASP A 96 -10.17 4.06 -1.51
C ASP A 96 -8.74 3.92 -2.05
N ILE A 97 -8.16 2.73 -1.89
CA ILE A 97 -6.74 2.45 -2.17
C ILE A 97 -6.34 2.60 -3.64
N ARG A 98 -7.31 2.69 -4.55
CA ARG A 98 -7.09 2.95 -5.97
C ARG A 98 -6.84 4.43 -6.26
N LEU A 99 -7.07 5.31 -5.28
CA LEU A 99 -6.81 6.74 -5.37
C LEU A 99 -5.40 7.10 -4.91
N GLY A 100 -4.90 8.23 -5.42
CA GLY A 100 -3.62 8.84 -5.00
C GLY A 100 -3.71 9.74 -3.79
N THR A 101 -4.77 9.65 -2.98
CA THR A 101 -4.94 10.55 -1.84
C THR A 101 -4.02 10.14 -0.70
N LEU A 102 -3.65 11.09 0.16
CA LEU A 102 -2.92 10.77 1.39
C LEU A 102 -3.71 9.81 2.30
N ARG A 103 -5.05 9.84 2.25
CA ARG A 103 -5.92 8.91 2.98
C ARG A 103 -5.80 7.48 2.45
N ALA A 104 -5.81 7.31 1.12
CA ALA A 104 -5.62 6.01 0.48
C ALA A 104 -4.22 5.44 0.78
N LEU A 105 -3.17 6.27 0.69
CA LEU A 105 -1.80 5.87 1.05
C LEU A 105 -1.70 5.44 2.52
N ALA A 106 -2.28 6.22 3.44
CA ALA A 106 -2.34 5.86 4.86
C ALA A 106 -3.13 4.55 5.08
N ARG A 107 -4.24 4.35 4.38
CA ARG A 107 -5.03 3.11 4.46
C ARG A 107 -4.26 1.89 3.97
N ARG A 108 -3.38 2.07 2.97
CA ARG A 108 -2.44 1.04 2.50
C ARG A 108 -1.28 0.79 3.46
N GLY A 109 -1.10 1.59 4.52
CA GLY A 109 0.02 1.45 5.46
C GLY A 109 1.30 2.21 5.06
N ILE A 110 1.22 3.11 4.07
CA ILE A 110 2.32 4.00 3.73
C ILE A 110 2.52 5.02 4.85
N GLN A 111 3.75 5.10 5.36
CA GLN A 111 4.13 5.95 6.47
C GLN A 111 4.27 7.41 6.03
N PRO A 112 3.80 8.38 6.83
CA PRO A 112 3.97 9.81 6.51
C PRO A 112 5.44 10.21 6.32
N ALA A 113 6.34 9.59 7.07
CA ALA A 113 7.78 9.81 6.94
C ALA A 113 8.31 9.34 5.57
N ALA A 114 7.78 8.25 5.00
CA ALA A 114 8.15 7.79 3.66
C ALA A 114 7.75 8.81 2.58
N VAL A 115 6.52 9.33 2.67
CA VAL A 115 6.02 10.37 1.75
C VAL A 115 6.90 11.63 1.85
N ARG A 116 7.23 12.06 3.07
CA ARG A 116 8.11 13.20 3.29
C ARG A 116 9.50 12.98 2.69
N SER A 117 10.12 11.82 2.94
CA SER A 117 11.44 11.49 2.39
C SER A 117 11.43 11.47 0.87
N ALA A 118 10.43 10.86 0.25
CA ALA A 118 10.27 10.85 -1.21
C ALA A 118 10.15 12.28 -1.78
N MET A 119 9.37 13.16 -1.15
CA MET A 119 9.23 14.55 -1.59
C MET A 119 10.51 15.38 -1.40
N ILE A 120 11.27 15.13 -0.33
CA ILE A 120 12.55 15.81 -0.09
C ILE A 120 13.59 15.37 -1.13
N GLU A 121 13.66 14.07 -1.44
CA GLU A 121 14.58 13.52 -2.42
C GLU A 121 14.31 14.06 -3.83
N ILE A 122 13.03 14.15 -4.21
CA ILE A 122 12.60 14.77 -5.46
C ILE A 122 13.11 16.22 -5.56
N GLY A 123 13.08 16.95 -4.44
CA GLY A 123 13.55 18.33 -4.37
C GLY A 123 12.63 19.33 -5.10
N ILE A 124 13.14 20.54 -5.27
CA ILE A 124 12.40 21.66 -5.86
C ILE A 124 13.23 22.24 -7.02
N GLY A 125 12.96 21.75 -8.24
CA GLY A 125 13.51 22.27 -9.49
C GLY A 125 12.45 22.96 -10.35
N ASP A 126 12.85 23.64 -11.41
CA ASP A 126 11.97 24.28 -12.40
C ASP A 126 11.52 23.32 -13.52
N THR A 127 12.22 22.20 -13.66
CA THR A 127 11.90 21.10 -14.57
C THR A 127 10.73 20.26 -14.07
N ASP A 128 9.87 19.83 -15.00
CA ASP A 128 8.80 18.88 -14.65
C ASP A 128 9.40 17.53 -14.26
N ILE A 129 8.74 16.88 -13.31
CA ILE A 129 9.20 15.64 -12.69
C ILE A 129 8.08 14.61 -12.69
N SER A 130 8.46 13.33 -12.77
CA SER A 130 7.55 12.21 -12.59
C SER A 130 7.81 11.58 -11.22
N PHE A 131 6.74 11.35 -10.45
CA PHE A 131 6.81 10.71 -9.15
C PHE A 131 7.10 9.22 -9.30
N SER A 132 8.15 8.73 -8.63
CA SER A 132 8.50 7.31 -8.58
C SER A 132 7.80 6.62 -7.42
N TRP A 133 6.87 5.71 -7.74
CA TRP A 133 6.27 4.81 -6.75
C TRP A 133 7.29 3.91 -6.10
N ASP A 134 8.29 3.44 -6.85
CA ASP A 134 9.34 2.57 -6.33
C ASP A 134 10.19 3.29 -5.26
N ASN A 135 10.49 4.57 -5.45
CA ASN A 135 11.22 5.36 -4.46
C ASN A 135 10.38 5.52 -3.18
N LEU A 136 9.08 5.80 -3.31
CA LEU A 136 8.18 5.84 -2.14
C LEU A 136 8.15 4.50 -1.40
N TYR A 137 8.03 3.39 -2.13
CA TYR A 137 8.00 2.06 -1.55
C TYR A 137 9.33 1.66 -0.91
N ALA A 138 10.46 2.09 -1.48
CA ALA A 138 11.78 1.89 -0.87
C ALA A 138 11.91 2.63 0.47
N HIS A 139 11.50 3.91 0.51
CA HIS A 139 11.45 4.67 1.77
C HIS A 139 10.47 4.08 2.77
N ASN A 140 9.33 3.58 2.31
CA ASN A 140 8.36 2.97 3.21
C ASN A 140 8.88 1.65 3.77
N ARG A 141 9.46 0.80 2.92
CA ARG A 141 10.09 -0.47 3.30
C ARG A 141 11.16 -0.26 4.36
N SER A 142 12.04 0.73 4.23
CA SER A 142 13.08 0.97 5.25
C SER A 142 12.53 1.34 6.63
N ILE A 143 11.29 1.88 6.68
CA ILE A 143 10.60 2.21 7.92
C ILE A 143 9.83 1.01 8.47
N VAL A 144 9.06 0.32 7.63
CA VAL A 144 8.15 -0.74 8.10
C VAL A 144 8.83 -2.09 8.26
N ASP A 145 9.89 -2.39 7.50
CA ASP A 145 10.57 -3.69 7.52
C ASP A 145 11.09 -4.08 8.90
N PRO A 146 11.81 -3.22 9.65
CA PRO A 146 12.30 -3.57 11.00
C PRO A 146 11.19 -3.70 12.05
N LEU A 147 10.00 -3.19 11.75
CA LEU A 147 8.87 -3.12 12.69
C LEU A 147 7.83 -4.21 12.42
N ALA A 148 7.71 -4.66 11.17
CA ALA A 148 6.66 -5.55 10.72
C ALA A 148 6.91 -7.00 11.12
N ASP A 149 5.96 -7.58 11.86
CA ASP A 149 5.92 -9.02 12.09
C ASP A 149 5.65 -9.76 10.77
N ARG A 150 6.22 -10.95 10.65
CA ARG A 150 6.06 -11.81 9.47
C ARG A 150 4.98 -12.83 9.74
N TYR A 151 4.11 -13.02 8.75
CA TYR A 151 3.08 -14.06 8.74
C TYR A 151 2.97 -14.68 7.35
N PHE A 152 2.31 -15.82 7.24
CA PHE A 152 1.90 -16.40 5.99
C PHE A 152 0.49 -15.96 5.62
N PHE A 153 0.35 -15.57 4.35
CA PHE A 153 -0.93 -15.45 3.65
C PHE A 153 -0.86 -16.34 2.41
N VAL A 154 -1.81 -17.24 2.30
CA VAL A 154 -1.97 -18.20 1.20
C VAL A 154 -3.12 -17.72 0.32
N PRO A 155 -2.84 -17.11 -0.85
CA PRO A 155 -3.88 -16.72 -1.81
C PRO A 155 -4.45 -17.97 -2.49
N ASP A 156 -5.76 -17.96 -2.78
CA ASP A 156 -6.49 -19.08 -3.40
C ASP A 156 -6.02 -20.46 -2.85
N PRO A 157 -6.29 -20.72 -1.57
CA PRO A 157 -5.72 -21.86 -0.86
C PRO A 157 -6.26 -23.18 -1.41
N VAL A 158 -5.35 -24.12 -1.67
CA VAL A 158 -5.66 -25.51 -1.98
C VAL A 158 -5.27 -26.37 -0.78
N ARG A 159 -6.26 -27.09 -0.24
CA ARG A 159 -6.05 -28.04 0.85
C ARG A 159 -5.51 -29.35 0.30
N LEU A 160 -4.33 -29.76 0.76
CA LEU A 160 -3.64 -30.96 0.29
C LEU A 160 -3.18 -31.83 1.46
N LYS A 161 -3.32 -33.15 1.29
CA LYS A 161 -2.68 -34.16 2.13
C LYS A 161 -1.22 -34.31 1.77
N VAL A 162 -0.36 -34.41 2.79
CA VAL A 162 1.04 -34.77 2.64
C VAL A 162 1.22 -36.20 3.16
N ARG A 163 1.52 -37.12 2.25
CA ARG A 163 1.76 -38.53 2.58
C ARG A 163 3.14 -38.69 3.22
N ASP A 164 3.23 -39.64 4.15
CA ASP A 164 4.47 -40.11 4.76
C ASP A 164 5.28 -39.01 5.48
N ALA A 165 4.63 -37.91 5.87
CA ALA A 165 5.23 -36.83 6.63
C ALA A 165 5.05 -37.03 8.14
N PRO A 166 6.08 -36.70 8.96
CA PRO A 166 5.94 -36.71 10.41
C PRO A 166 5.02 -35.56 10.89
N VAL A 167 4.32 -35.77 12.00
CA VAL A 167 3.66 -34.67 12.73
C VAL A 167 4.74 -33.80 13.33
N GLU A 168 4.68 -32.50 13.07
CA GLU A 168 5.70 -31.54 13.49
C GLU A 168 5.07 -30.17 13.72
N THR A 169 5.72 -29.30 14.49
CA THR A 169 5.33 -27.89 14.59
C THR A 169 6.47 -27.03 14.06
N ALA A 170 6.24 -26.35 12.95
CA ALA A 170 7.18 -25.36 12.45
C ALA A 170 7.20 -24.16 13.40
N LEU A 171 8.40 -23.65 13.66
CA LEU A 171 8.64 -22.47 14.51
C LEU A 171 9.27 -21.30 13.72
N PRO A 172 8.62 -20.76 12.67
CA PRO A 172 9.15 -19.62 11.94
C PRO A 172 9.38 -18.43 12.87
N LEU A 173 10.47 -17.69 12.67
CA LEU A 173 10.68 -16.43 13.39
C LEU A 173 9.56 -15.43 13.04
N LEU A 174 9.15 -14.61 14.02
CA LEU A 174 8.30 -13.44 13.77
C LEU A 174 9.04 -12.36 13.00
N HIS A 175 10.36 -12.27 13.15
CA HIS A 175 11.20 -11.39 12.36
C HIS A 175 12.61 -12.00 12.18
N PRO A 176 13.11 -12.16 10.94
CA PRO A 176 14.36 -12.89 10.67
C PRO A 176 15.59 -12.23 11.28
N ASN A 177 15.61 -10.89 11.37
CA ASN A 177 16.73 -10.13 11.93
C ASN A 177 16.55 -9.79 13.42
N ASP A 178 15.50 -10.30 14.07
CA ASP A 178 15.23 -10.07 15.50
C ASP A 178 14.69 -11.35 16.16
N PRO A 179 15.56 -12.34 16.47
CA PRO A 179 15.14 -13.59 17.10
C PRO A 179 14.50 -13.40 18.49
N GLY A 180 14.81 -12.30 19.18
CA GLY A 180 14.26 -11.98 20.50
C GLY A 180 12.76 -11.66 20.46
N ARG A 181 12.23 -11.32 19.28
CA ARG A 181 10.81 -11.09 19.04
C ARG A 181 9.96 -12.36 19.13
N GLY A 182 10.60 -13.53 19.05
CA GLY A 182 9.96 -14.84 19.20
C GLY A 182 9.59 -15.51 17.89
N THR A 183 8.88 -16.63 18.01
CA THR A 183 8.49 -17.52 16.91
C THR A 183 6.98 -17.63 16.80
N ARG A 184 6.51 -17.84 15.59
CA ARG A 184 5.16 -18.33 15.28
C ARG A 184 5.12 -19.85 15.48
N MET A 185 3.96 -20.40 15.82
CA MET A 185 3.77 -21.85 15.92
C MET A 185 2.79 -22.33 14.86
N LEU A 186 3.25 -23.16 13.93
CA LEU A 186 2.44 -23.70 12.85
C LEU A 186 2.42 -25.23 12.93
N PRO A 187 1.40 -25.82 13.60
CA PRO A 187 1.31 -27.27 13.75
C PRO A 187 0.93 -27.92 12.41
N PHE A 188 1.75 -28.86 11.96
CA PHE A 188 1.47 -29.71 10.82
C PHE A 188 0.93 -31.08 11.30
N LEU A 189 -0.30 -31.41 10.89
CA LEU A 189 -1.02 -32.63 11.30
C LEU A 189 -1.33 -33.58 10.14
N GLY A 190 -0.63 -33.44 9.01
CA GLY A 190 -0.85 -34.26 7.80
C GLY A 190 -1.43 -33.51 6.60
N GLU A 191 -2.01 -32.32 6.82
CA GLU A 191 -2.63 -31.51 5.77
C GLU A 191 -2.19 -30.04 5.84
N VAL A 192 -2.05 -29.43 4.66
CA VAL A 192 -1.64 -28.04 4.50
C VAL A 192 -2.54 -27.30 3.51
N LEU A 193 -2.61 -25.98 3.66
CA LEU A 193 -3.06 -25.08 2.62
C LEU A 193 -1.83 -24.50 1.90
N VAL A 194 -1.84 -24.56 0.57
CA VAL A 194 -0.80 -23.96 -0.28
C VAL A 194 -1.44 -23.11 -1.38
N PRO A 195 -0.71 -22.14 -1.96
CA PRO A 195 -1.27 -21.29 -3.01
C PRO A 195 -1.52 -22.09 -4.29
N ARG A 196 -2.71 -21.99 -4.90
CA ARG A 196 -3.02 -22.69 -6.16
C ARG A 196 -2.03 -22.39 -7.28
N GLU A 197 -1.61 -21.13 -7.39
CA GLU A 197 -0.68 -20.67 -8.43
C GLU A 197 0.64 -21.44 -8.40
N GLU A 198 1.13 -21.82 -7.22
CA GLU A 198 2.39 -22.56 -7.07
C GLU A 198 2.28 -24.00 -7.58
N LEU A 199 1.09 -24.61 -7.53
CA LEU A 199 0.84 -25.93 -8.11
C LEU A 199 0.72 -25.87 -9.64
N GLY A 200 0.11 -24.80 -10.18
CA GLY A 200 -0.04 -24.58 -11.62
C GLY A 200 1.29 -24.40 -12.38
N LYS A 201 2.38 -24.11 -11.65
CA LYS A 201 3.75 -24.08 -12.18
C LYS A 201 4.35 -25.48 -12.40
N ALA A 202 3.60 -26.53 -12.05
CA ALA A 202 3.99 -27.94 -12.11
C ALA A 202 5.40 -28.23 -11.52
N PRO A 203 5.72 -27.77 -10.29
CA PRO A 203 7.01 -28.05 -9.69
C PRO A 203 7.12 -29.53 -9.29
N GLU A 204 8.24 -30.19 -9.56
CA GLU A 204 8.46 -31.57 -9.08
C GLU A 204 8.59 -31.65 -7.54
N MET A 205 9.19 -30.61 -6.95
CA MET A 205 9.42 -30.49 -5.52
C MET A 205 9.14 -29.06 -5.05
N ILE A 206 8.60 -28.93 -3.83
CA ILE A 206 8.35 -27.67 -3.15
C ILE A 206 8.98 -27.73 -1.75
N ARG A 207 9.58 -26.63 -1.28
CA ARG A 207 9.94 -26.45 0.14
C ARG A 207 8.81 -25.71 0.84
N LEU A 208 8.10 -26.37 1.76
CA LEU A 208 7.18 -25.69 2.68
C LEU A 208 8.03 -24.90 3.66
N LYS A 209 7.95 -23.57 3.63
CA LYS A 209 8.87 -22.71 4.38
C LYS A 209 8.89 -23.05 5.87
N ASP A 210 10.09 -23.19 6.43
CA ASP A 210 10.37 -23.51 7.83
C ASP A 210 9.76 -24.84 8.35
N LEU A 211 9.30 -25.71 7.44
CA LEU A 211 8.82 -27.08 7.73
C LEU A 211 9.73 -28.09 7.02
N PHE A 212 9.32 -28.69 5.90
CA PHE A 212 10.11 -29.67 5.13
C PHE A 212 9.91 -29.59 3.61
N ASN A 213 10.55 -30.50 2.86
CA ASN A 213 10.40 -30.67 1.42
C ASN A 213 9.23 -31.62 1.11
N VAL A 214 8.53 -31.36 0.01
CA VAL A 214 7.49 -32.25 -0.53
C VAL A 214 7.69 -32.44 -2.02
N ARG A 215 7.45 -33.67 -2.51
CA ARG A 215 7.24 -33.94 -3.93
C ARG A 215 5.78 -33.68 -4.29
N VAL A 216 5.56 -33.10 -5.46
CA VAL A 216 4.22 -32.85 -5.99
C VAL A 216 3.91 -33.92 -7.02
N ASN A 217 2.82 -34.65 -6.80
CA ASN A 217 2.32 -35.63 -7.76
C ASN A 217 0.95 -35.17 -8.25
N GLU A 218 0.81 -35.00 -9.55
CA GLU A 218 -0.49 -34.77 -10.18
C GLU A 218 -1.21 -36.11 -10.35
N THR A 219 -2.50 -36.12 -10.05
CA THR A 219 -3.39 -37.28 -10.13
C THR A 219 -4.66 -36.88 -10.87
N PHE A 220 -5.47 -37.86 -11.26
CA PHE A 220 -6.77 -37.59 -11.90
C PHE A 220 -7.74 -36.77 -11.02
N GLU A 221 -7.55 -36.77 -9.69
CA GLU A 221 -8.39 -36.05 -8.72
C GLU A 221 -7.78 -34.72 -8.26
N GLY A 222 -6.63 -34.32 -8.80
CA GLY A 222 -5.89 -33.11 -8.40
C GLY A 222 -4.47 -33.42 -7.94
N PHE A 223 -3.94 -32.67 -6.98
CA PHE A 223 -2.56 -32.84 -6.51
C PHE A 223 -2.49 -33.63 -5.21
N ILE A 224 -1.40 -34.38 -5.02
CA ILE A 224 -1.03 -35.02 -3.76
C ILE A 224 0.43 -34.67 -3.46
N LEU A 225 0.71 -34.37 -2.19
CA LEU A 225 2.06 -34.13 -1.72
C LEU A 225 2.60 -35.39 -1.03
N SER A 226 3.89 -35.64 -1.17
CA SER A 226 4.60 -36.69 -0.45
C SER A 226 5.84 -36.12 0.21
N TYR A 227 6.09 -36.47 1.46
CA TYR A 227 7.28 -36.05 2.19
C TYR A 227 8.57 -36.40 1.43
N ALA A 228 9.51 -35.45 1.42
CA ALA A 228 10.76 -35.57 0.67
C ALA A 228 11.98 -35.13 1.50
N GLY A 229 11.92 -35.30 2.83
CA GLY A 229 13.01 -34.92 3.74
C GLY A 229 13.00 -33.45 4.15
N ASP A 230 13.85 -33.09 5.09
CA ASP A 230 13.92 -31.72 5.65
C ASP A 230 15.07 -30.89 5.07
N ASP A 231 15.99 -31.55 4.37
CA ASP A 231 17.26 -30.96 3.95
C ASP A 231 17.05 -29.84 2.92
N LEU A 232 17.46 -28.63 3.32
CA LEU A 232 17.40 -27.45 2.48
C LEU A 232 18.37 -27.54 1.28
N ALA A 233 19.46 -28.30 1.39
CA ALA A 233 20.40 -28.51 0.30
C ALA A 233 19.75 -29.29 -0.86
N GLU A 234 18.94 -30.30 -0.56
CA GLU A 234 18.18 -31.05 -1.57
C GLU A 234 17.19 -30.15 -2.32
N ALA A 235 16.41 -29.34 -1.58
CA ALA A 235 15.49 -28.37 -2.19
C ALA A 235 16.22 -27.37 -3.11
N ARG A 236 17.39 -26.88 -2.69
CA ARG A 236 18.21 -25.98 -3.51
C ARG A 236 18.76 -26.67 -4.77
N ALA A 237 19.23 -27.91 -4.64
CA ALA A 237 19.73 -28.70 -5.77
C ALA A 237 18.63 -28.97 -6.81
N ALA A 238 17.41 -29.26 -6.33
CA ALA A 238 16.21 -29.43 -7.16
C ALA A 238 15.63 -28.11 -7.69
N LYS A 239 16.19 -26.95 -7.31
CA LYS A 239 15.63 -25.61 -7.57
C LYS A 239 14.17 -25.49 -7.14
N ALA A 240 13.80 -26.21 -6.08
CA ALA A 240 12.44 -26.25 -5.56
C ALA A 240 12.03 -24.84 -5.08
N PRO A 241 10.86 -24.31 -5.50
CA PRO A 241 10.34 -23.10 -4.93
C PRO A 241 10.08 -23.30 -3.43
N VAL A 242 10.56 -22.34 -2.64
CA VAL A 242 10.16 -22.21 -1.24
C VAL A 242 8.81 -21.53 -1.22
N ILE A 243 7.78 -22.05 -0.57
CA ILE A 243 6.46 -21.40 -0.54
C ILE A 243 5.97 -21.22 0.89
N GLN A 244 5.15 -20.20 1.09
CA GLN A 244 4.34 -20.07 2.29
C GLN A 244 3.20 -21.10 2.28
N TRP A 245 2.78 -21.52 3.47
CA TRP A 245 1.76 -22.54 3.68
C TRP A 245 1.03 -22.27 4.99
N LEU A 246 -0.11 -22.91 5.21
CA LEU A 246 -0.82 -22.86 6.50
C LEU A 246 -1.24 -24.27 6.95
N PRO A 247 -1.30 -24.55 8.26
CA PRO A 247 -2.00 -25.71 8.78
C PRO A 247 -3.45 -25.77 8.30
N ALA A 248 -3.90 -26.91 7.78
CA ALA A 248 -5.28 -27.06 7.32
C ALA A 248 -6.33 -26.93 8.44
N GLU A 249 -5.93 -27.16 9.70
CA GLU A 249 -6.80 -27.10 10.88
C GLU A 249 -6.72 -25.75 11.63
N SER A 250 -5.79 -24.87 11.25
CA SER A 250 -5.56 -23.60 11.96
C SER A 250 -5.19 -22.49 10.99
N TYR A 251 -6.22 -21.82 10.48
CA TYR A 251 -6.11 -20.65 9.62
C TYR A 251 -7.29 -19.70 9.84
N LEU A 252 -7.11 -18.45 9.43
CA LEU A 252 -8.16 -17.44 9.39
C LEU A 252 -8.41 -17.06 7.92
N PRO A 253 -9.64 -17.19 7.39
CA PRO A 253 -9.98 -16.65 6.08
C PRO A 253 -9.60 -15.18 5.99
N ALA A 254 -9.08 -14.75 4.84
CA ALA A 254 -8.59 -13.40 4.69
C ALA A 254 -8.79 -12.85 3.27
N VAL A 255 -9.02 -11.55 3.18
CA VAL A 255 -9.02 -10.80 1.92
C VAL A 255 -7.90 -9.78 1.96
N LEU A 256 -7.03 -9.84 0.97
CA LEU A 256 -5.99 -8.84 0.73
C LEU A 256 -6.48 -7.90 -0.37
N GLU A 257 -6.88 -6.70 0.02
CA GLU A 257 -7.31 -5.64 -0.88
C GLU A 257 -6.10 -5.04 -1.60
N THR A 258 -6.07 -5.15 -2.93
CA THR A 258 -5.01 -4.60 -3.78
C THR A 258 -5.57 -3.58 -4.77
N GLN A 259 -4.69 -2.77 -5.38
CA GLN A 259 -5.11 -1.79 -6.38
C GLN A 259 -5.66 -2.44 -7.65
N ASP A 260 -5.29 -3.69 -7.92
CA ASP A 260 -5.75 -4.49 -9.07
C ASP A 260 -7.02 -5.32 -8.76
N GLY A 261 -7.43 -5.36 -7.49
CA GLY A 261 -8.60 -6.09 -7.01
C GLY A 261 -8.33 -6.88 -5.73
N PRO A 262 -9.40 -7.36 -5.06
CA PRO A 262 -9.26 -8.17 -3.85
C PRO A 262 -8.68 -9.56 -4.18
N VAL A 263 -7.78 -10.03 -3.32
CA VAL A 263 -7.24 -11.40 -3.36
C VAL A 263 -7.77 -12.16 -2.15
N THR A 264 -8.68 -13.11 -2.40
CA THR A 264 -9.20 -14.00 -1.36
C THR A 264 -8.17 -15.09 -1.03
N GLY A 265 -8.03 -15.39 0.25
CA GLY A 265 -7.12 -16.41 0.73
C GLY A 265 -7.33 -16.76 2.20
N ALA A 266 -6.26 -17.22 2.82
CA ALA A 266 -6.19 -17.50 4.25
C ALA A 266 -4.88 -16.98 4.82
N CYS A 267 -4.85 -16.66 6.11
CA CYS A 267 -3.65 -16.27 6.82
C CYS A 267 -3.53 -16.99 8.17
N GLU A 268 -2.39 -16.82 8.83
CA GLU A 268 -2.22 -17.29 10.19
C GLU A 268 -3.18 -16.59 11.16
N PRO A 269 -3.82 -17.31 12.10
CA PRO A 269 -4.71 -16.69 13.09
C PRO A 269 -4.02 -15.61 13.93
N ALA A 270 -2.71 -15.75 14.16
CA ALA A 270 -1.90 -14.77 14.89
C ALA A 270 -1.89 -13.38 14.23
N ALA A 271 -2.03 -13.30 12.90
CA ALA A 271 -2.14 -12.02 12.19
C ALA A 271 -3.40 -11.24 12.57
N GLY A 272 -4.46 -11.92 13.05
CA GLY A 272 -5.68 -11.31 13.57
C GLY A 272 -5.49 -10.54 14.88
N THR A 273 -4.34 -10.67 15.55
CA THR A 273 -4.08 -10.00 16.83
C THR A 273 -3.42 -8.63 16.68
N VAL A 274 -3.03 -8.25 15.46
CA VAL A 274 -2.23 -7.04 15.17
C VAL A 274 -2.98 -6.01 14.31
N SER A 275 -4.28 -5.84 14.58
CA SER A 275 -5.13 -4.86 13.88
C SER A 275 -4.55 -3.44 13.92
N GLY A 276 -4.63 -2.75 12.79
CA GLY A 276 -4.08 -1.41 12.58
C GLY A 276 -2.58 -1.36 12.27
N LYS A 277 -1.85 -2.47 12.42
CA LYS A 277 -0.40 -2.53 12.15
C LYS A 277 -0.10 -2.95 10.71
N VAL A 278 1.09 -2.56 10.24
CA VAL A 278 1.69 -3.10 9.02
C VAL A 278 2.44 -4.38 9.38
N VAL A 279 2.14 -5.45 8.65
CA VAL A 279 2.82 -6.74 8.71
C VAL A 279 3.47 -7.03 7.36
N GLN A 280 4.32 -8.05 7.28
CA GLN A 280 4.69 -8.62 6.00
C GLN A 280 4.12 -10.02 5.88
N PHE A 281 3.31 -10.21 4.86
CA PHE A 281 2.99 -11.52 4.37
C PHE A 281 4.17 -12.02 3.53
N GLU A 282 4.87 -13.03 4.04
CA GLU A 282 6.09 -13.50 3.40
C GLU A 282 5.82 -13.95 1.97
N ARG A 283 6.72 -13.55 1.05
CA ARG A 283 6.61 -13.77 -0.40
C ARG A 283 5.42 -13.10 -1.10
N VAL A 284 4.59 -12.35 -0.37
CA VAL A 284 3.46 -11.58 -0.91
C VAL A 284 3.80 -10.08 -0.88
N GLY A 285 4.21 -9.57 0.29
CA GLY A 285 4.59 -8.18 0.50
C GLY A 285 4.10 -7.63 1.84
N PHE A 286 4.23 -6.32 2.02
CA PHE A 286 3.72 -5.62 3.18
C PHE A 286 2.22 -5.34 3.04
N ALA A 287 1.49 -5.48 4.14
CA ALA A 287 0.07 -5.18 4.20
C ALA A 287 -0.30 -4.60 5.56
N ARG A 288 -1.26 -3.67 5.58
CA ARG A 288 -1.85 -3.16 6.82
C ARG A 288 -3.09 -3.97 7.17
N ILE A 289 -3.12 -4.57 8.35
CA ILE A 289 -4.32 -5.24 8.88
C ILE A 289 -5.32 -4.15 9.24
N ASP A 290 -6.47 -4.08 8.55
CA ASP A 290 -7.45 -2.99 8.72
C ASP A 290 -8.61 -3.41 9.60
N ARG A 291 -9.16 -4.60 9.35
CA ARG A 291 -10.27 -5.14 10.12
C ARG A 291 -10.06 -6.62 10.38
N VAL A 292 -10.38 -7.03 11.59
CA VAL A 292 -10.41 -8.45 11.99
C VAL A 292 -11.82 -8.69 12.50
N GLU A 293 -12.58 -9.46 11.73
CA GLU A 293 -13.92 -9.91 12.07
C GLU A 293 -13.85 -11.35 12.61
N PRO A 294 -14.89 -11.86 13.29
CA PRO A 294 -14.85 -13.19 13.90
C PRO A 294 -14.53 -14.35 12.92
N GLN A 295 -14.73 -14.16 11.62
CA GLN A 295 -14.54 -15.19 10.60
C GLN A 295 -13.65 -14.75 9.43
N GLU A 296 -13.19 -13.50 9.40
CA GLU A 296 -12.43 -12.97 8.26
C GLU A 296 -11.49 -11.84 8.68
N LEU A 297 -10.30 -11.83 8.09
CA LEU A 297 -9.35 -10.73 8.18
C LEU A 297 -9.34 -9.93 6.87
N ILE A 298 -9.43 -8.61 6.95
CA ILE A 298 -9.26 -7.71 5.82
C ILE A 298 -7.95 -6.94 6.00
N ALA A 299 -7.06 -7.08 5.03
CA ALA A 299 -5.81 -6.36 4.96
C ALA A 299 -5.72 -5.54 3.66
N TYR A 300 -5.02 -4.40 3.71
CA TYR A 300 -4.73 -3.59 2.53
C TYR A 300 -3.28 -3.75 2.12
N PHE A 301 -3.06 -4.11 0.87
CA PHE A 301 -1.71 -4.27 0.31
C PHE A 301 -0.99 -2.92 0.24
N CYS A 302 0.22 -2.90 0.77
CA CYS A 302 1.08 -1.73 0.80
C CYS A 302 1.96 -1.70 -0.45
N HIS A 303 2.98 -2.55 -0.47
CA HIS A 303 3.91 -2.77 -1.57
C HIS A 303 4.69 -4.07 -1.29
N ARG A 304 5.43 -4.57 -2.28
CA ARG A 304 6.34 -5.71 -2.07
C ARG A 304 7.53 -5.35 -1.18
#